data_AF-A0A2K8UAB3-F1
#
_entry.id   AF-A0A2K8UAB3-F1
#
_cell.length_a   1.000
_cell.length_b   1.000
_cell.length_c   1.000
_cell.angle_alpha   90.00
_cell.angle_beta   90.00
_cell.angle_gamma   90.00
#
_symmetry.space_group_name_H-M   'P 1'
#
loop_
_entity.id
_entity.type
_entity.pdbx_description
1 polymer ?
#
loop_
_entity_poly.entity_id
_entity_poly.type
_entity_poly.pdbx_seq_one_letter_code
_entity_poly.pdbx_strand_id
1 'polypeptide(L)' 'MKTPVSRLNDPDMQAAPVALMRASERARRLAEQTGTRFVFRPPATLLNDGLGSASATEPDREGSAS' A
#
# COMPACT_ATOMS: atom_id res chain seq x y z
N MET A 1 7.59 -21.03 -7.51
CA MET A 1 7.85 -19.57 -7.64
C MET A 1 9.22 -19.27 -7.03
N LYS A 2 10.01 -18.37 -7.60
CA LYS A 2 11.35 -18.02 -7.09
C LYS A 2 11.22 -16.96 -5.98
N THR A 3 11.85 -17.21 -4.84
CA THR A 3 11.80 -16.31 -3.67
C THR A 3 12.51 -14.99 -4.00
N PRO A 4 11.87 -13.82 -3.80
CA PRO A 4 12.54 -12.54 -3.99
C PRO A 4 13.55 -12.32 -2.86
N VAL A 5 14.75 -11.90 -3.23
CA VAL A 5 15.84 -11.53 -2.32
C VAL A 5 16.21 -10.07 -2.60
N SER A 6 16.57 -9.32 -1.56
CA SER A 6 17.02 -7.94 -1.74
C SER A 6 18.40 -7.96 -2.41
N ARG A 7 18.64 -7.06 -3.36
CA ARG A 7 19.98 -6.87 -3.96
C ARG A 7 20.82 -5.87 -3.18
N LEU A 8 20.27 -5.29 -2.11
CA LEU A 8 21.00 -4.36 -1.26
C LEU A 8 22.03 -5.14 -0.43
N ASN A 9 23.26 -4.62 -0.35
CA ASN A 9 24.32 -5.19 0.48
C ASN A 9 24.14 -4.82 1.97
N ASP A 10 22.93 -5.01 2.47
CA ASP A 10 22.54 -4.79 3.86
C ASP A 10 21.98 -6.14 4.37
N PRO A 11 22.62 -6.77 5.35
CA PRO A 11 22.26 -8.10 5.83
C PRO A 11 20.84 -8.12 6.44
N ASP A 12 20.38 -7.04 7.05
CA ASP A 12 19.04 -6.95 7.64
C ASP A 12 17.97 -6.85 6.55
N MET A 13 18.30 -6.23 5.43
CA MET A 13 17.39 -6.04 4.30
C MET A 13 17.28 -7.25 3.37
N GLN A 14 18.17 -8.24 3.47
CA GLN A 14 18.14 -9.45 2.64
C GLN A 14 16.85 -10.27 2.84
N ALA A 15 16.39 -10.37 4.08
CA ALA A 15 15.20 -11.14 4.44
C ALA A 15 13.88 -10.33 4.29
N ALA A 16 13.97 -9.01 4.17
CA ALA A 16 12.82 -8.12 4.15
C ALA A 16 11.78 -8.46 3.06
N PRO A 17 12.16 -8.76 1.79
CA PRO A 17 11.18 -9.10 0.75
C PRO A 17 10.35 -10.35 1.08
N VAL A 18 10.98 -11.37 1.67
CA VAL A 18 10.30 -12.61 2.06
C VAL A 18 9.35 -12.37 3.23
N ALA A 19 9.77 -11.55 4.20
CA ALA A 19 8.92 -11.16 5.32
C ALA A 19 7.67 -10.41 4.85
N LEU A 20 7.81 -9.46 3.91
CA LEU A 20 6.71 -8.70 3.35
C LEU A 20 5.71 -9.59 2.57
N MET A 21 6.20 -10.57 1.80
CA MET A 21 5.33 -11.55 1.15
C MET A 21 4.51 -12.35 2.16
N ARG A 22 5.15 -12.87 3.21
CA ARG A 22 4.46 -13.63 4.26
C ARG A 22 3.44 -12.78 4.99
N ALA A 23 3.77 -11.53 5.30
CA ALA A 23 2.84 -10.59 5.93
C ALA A 23 1.62 -10.32 5.04
N SER A 24 1.84 -10.10 3.75
CA SER A 24 0.77 -9.86 2.78
C SER A 24 -0.19 -11.05 2.66
N GLU A 25 0.36 -12.27 2.61
CA GLU A 25 -0.45 -13.49 2.55
C GLU A 25 -1.31 -13.66 3.81
N ARG A 26 -0.73 -13.44 5.01
CA ARG A 26 -1.48 -13.49 6.27
C ARG A 26 -2.58 -12.44 6.32
N ALA A 27 -2.28 -11.22 5.91
CA ALA A 27 -3.25 -10.13 5.88
C ALA A 27 -4.41 -10.42 4.91
N ARG A 28 -4.15 -11.06 3.76
CA ARG A 28 -5.22 -11.52 2.86
C ARG A 28 -6.12 -12.57 3.52
N ARG A 29 -5.52 -13.60 4.13
CA ARG A 29 -6.30 -14.65 4.83
C ARG A 29 -7.16 -14.06 5.95
N LEU A 30 -6.62 -13.10 6.70
CA LEU A 30 -7.38 -12.40 7.74
C LEU A 30 -8.54 -11.58 7.15
N ALA A 31 -8.31 -10.90 6.02
CA ALA A 31 -9.35 -10.14 5.33
C ALA A 31 -10.49 -11.05 4.85
N GLU A 32 -10.16 -12.20 4.26
CA GLU A 32 -11.12 -13.24 3.88
C GLU A 32 -11.93 -13.75 5.09
N GLN A 33 -11.26 -14.05 6.20
CA GLN A 33 -11.91 -14.55 7.43
C GLN A 33 -12.84 -13.53 8.09
N THR A 34 -12.51 -12.25 8.00
CA THR A 34 -13.26 -11.16 8.66
C THR A 34 -14.27 -10.49 7.75
N GLY A 35 -14.33 -10.89 6.46
CA GLY A 35 -15.16 -10.23 5.46
C GLY A 35 -14.74 -8.77 5.19
N THR A 36 -13.48 -8.42 5.47
CA THR A 36 -12.95 -7.07 5.24
C THR A 36 -12.22 -6.98 3.91
N ARG A 37 -12.16 -5.78 3.32
CA ARG A 37 -11.46 -5.58 2.04
C ARG A 37 -9.94 -5.57 2.25
N PHE A 38 -9.23 -6.42 1.52
CA PHE A 38 -7.76 -6.38 1.45
C PHE A 38 -7.30 -5.23 0.53
N VAL A 39 -6.51 -4.28 1.05
CA VAL A 39 -5.97 -3.14 0.30
C VAL A 39 -4.44 -3.14 0.37
N PHE A 40 -3.78 -3.17 -0.78
CA PHE A 40 -2.33 -3.00 -0.91
C PHE A 40 -2.04 -1.63 -1.51
N ARG A 41 -1.22 -0.82 -0.83
CA ARG A 41 -0.68 0.42 -1.39
C ARG A 41 0.77 0.17 -1.79
N PRO A 42 1.11 0.20 -3.10
CA PRO A 42 2.51 0.20 -3.49
C PRO A 42 3.20 1.42 -2.87
N PRO A 43 4.51 1.35 -2.60
CA PRO A 43 5.25 2.55 -2.23
C PRO A 43 4.97 3.62 -3.28
N ALA A 44 4.87 4.88 -2.83
CA ALA A 44 4.97 5.99 -3.76
C ALA A 44 6.33 5.84 -4.40
N THR A 45 6.39 5.21 -5.58
CA THR A 45 7.51 5.38 -6.49
C THR A 45 7.71 6.88 -6.50
N LEU A 46 8.88 7.36 -6.10
CA LEU A 46 9.23 8.76 -6.29
C LEU A 46 9.08 9.00 -7.79
N LEU A 47 7.91 9.49 -8.18
CA LEU A 47 7.60 9.97 -9.51
C LEU A 47 8.58 11.12 -9.67
N ASN A 48 9.72 10.84 -10.29
CA ASN A 48 10.66 11.85 -10.69
C ASN A 48 10.15 12.63 -11.92
N ASP A 49 8.84 12.59 -12.16
CA ASP A 49 8.13 13.34 -13.19
C ASP A 49 6.91 14.01 -12.55
N GLY A 50 7.15 15.25 -12.12
CA GLY A 50 6.20 16.34 -11.86
C GLY A 50 4.73 16.03 -11.57
N LEU A 51 4.32 16.40 -10.35
CA LEU A 51 3.01 16.96 -9.97
C LEU A 51 1.75 16.10 -10.17
N GLY A 52 1.17 15.76 -9.03
CA GLY A 52 -0.24 15.40 -8.91
C GLY A 52 -0.71 15.59 -7.48
N SER A 53 -0.73 16.85 -7.01
CA SER A 53 -1.44 17.26 -5.80
C SER A 53 -2.91 16.86 -5.95
N ALA A 54 -3.27 15.68 -5.44
CA ALA A 54 -4.66 15.39 -5.14
C ALA A 54 -5.01 16.18 -3.88
N SER A 55 -5.35 17.46 -4.09
CA SER A 55 -6.12 18.24 -3.12
C SER A 55 -7.36 17.43 -2.79
N ALA A 56 -7.50 17.08 -1.51
CA ALA A 56 -8.76 16.58 -0.98
C ALA A 56 -9.82 17.65 -1.24
N THR A 57 -10.60 17.48 -2.30
CA THR A 57 -11.84 18.23 -2.51
C THR A 57 -12.78 17.80 -1.41
N GLU A 58 -12.92 18.65 -0.38
CA GLU A 58 -14.03 18.58 0.56
C GLU A 58 -15.35 18.60 -0.24
N PRO A 59 -16.24 17.62 -0.03
CA PRO A 59 -17.51 17.59 -0.73
C PRO A 59 -18.40 18.70 -0.19
N ASP A 60 -18.79 19.54 -1.12
CA ASP A 60 -19.94 20.45 -1.11
C ASP A 60 -21.08 19.99 -0.17
N ARG A 61 -21.46 20.87 0.75
CA ARG A 61 -22.78 20.85 1.40
C ARG A 61 -23.50 22.15 1.08
N GLU A 62 -24.09 22.20 -0.11
CA GLU A 62 -25.29 23.00 -0.37
C GLU A 62 -26.40 22.66 0.63
N GLY A 63 -27.08 23.70 1.13
CA GLY A 63 -28.15 23.54 2.12
C GLY A 63 -28.86 24.84 2.51
N SER A 64 -29.47 25.50 1.52
CA SER A 64 -30.78 26.17 1.58
C SER A 64 -31.14 27.18 2.68
N ALA A 65 -31.32 28.42 2.21
CA ALA A 65 -32.60 29.12 2.14
C ALA A 65 -33.12 29.94 3.34
N SER A 66 -33.52 31.17 2.95
CA SER A 66 -34.52 32.10 3.49
C SER A 66 -34.03 33.16 4.47
#